data_AF-A0A524NS68-F1
#
_entry.id   AF-A0A524NS68-F1
#
_cell.length_a   1.000
_cell.length_b   1.000
_cell.length_c   1.000
_cell.angle_alpha   90.00
_cell.angle_beta   90.00
_cell.angle_gamma   90.00
#
_symmetry.space_group_name_H-M   'P 1'
#
loop_
_entity.id
_entity.type
_entity.pdbx_description
1 polymer ?
#
loop_
_entity_poly.entity_id
_entity_poly.type
_entity_poly.pdbx_seq_one_letter_code
_entity_poly.pdbx_strand_id
1 'polypeptide(L)'
;MAGKNFVMMFDVVEGGIVEPIEFDKGNLVPDKSIIVMDESNKIVWLWHGSRRGLVSRRTALRQAQSIKGHGYQAGNAIVGRDLNQIVEIDDRKVGREPETTELFKRFEPVINGVYENIGSMVYIVSDSPAAVKPKPVPVPETKATPETAPAPAPAPKTIQTEQRPVLTPVPVPEPIPLTMGLSEALIQGAVIMAVSTQFKDLWISQKPDNTIAVEHMDGKICTFKIEGGQVKYLQGSFAEVPKEKQEAIEAKFNEYLE
;
A
#
# COMPACT_ATOMS: atom_id res chain seq x y z
N MET A 1 10.25 -0.94 27.38
CA MET A 1 9.49 -2.11 26.87
C MET A 1 9.94 -2.32 25.43
N ALA A 2 10.62 -3.42 25.13
CA ALA A 2 10.93 -3.76 23.75
C ALA A 2 9.60 -4.02 23.03
N GLY A 3 9.28 -3.24 22.00
CA GLY A 3 8.08 -3.46 21.21
C GLY A 3 8.14 -4.85 20.59
N LYS A 4 7.01 -5.57 20.56
CA LYS A 4 6.93 -6.81 19.78
C LYS A 4 7.13 -6.44 18.32
N ASN A 5 8.04 -7.14 17.64
CA ASN A 5 8.31 -6.88 16.23
C ASN A 5 7.31 -7.64 15.36
N PHE A 6 6.71 -6.94 14.41
CA PHE A 6 5.75 -7.52 13.49
C PHE A 6 6.41 -7.91 12.16
N VAL A 7 5.89 -8.99 11.57
CA VAL A 7 6.25 -9.46 10.24
C VAL A 7 4.98 -9.72 9.44
N MET A 8 5.01 -9.37 8.16
CA MET A 8 3.91 -9.65 7.22
C MET A 8 4.46 -10.09 5.88
N MET A 9 3.69 -10.89 5.15
CA MET A 9 4.00 -11.37 3.81
C MET A 9 2.89 -10.99 2.84
N PHE A 10 3.26 -10.60 1.63
CA PHE A 10 2.33 -10.19 0.59
C PHE A 10 2.68 -10.82 -0.76
N ASP A 11 1.66 -11.19 -1.52
CA ASP A 11 1.78 -11.53 -2.94
C ASP A 11 1.51 -10.28 -3.79
N VAL A 12 2.36 -10.05 -4.79
CA VAL A 12 2.11 -9.03 -5.82
C VAL A 12 1.48 -9.71 -7.02
N VAL A 13 0.14 -9.72 -7.02
CA VAL A 13 -0.66 -10.32 -8.08
C VAL A 13 -0.64 -9.46 -9.36
N GLU A 14 -1.23 -10.00 -10.42
CA GLU A 14 -1.32 -9.30 -11.70
C GLU A 14 -2.10 -7.98 -11.55
N GLY A 15 -1.75 -6.97 -12.35
CA GLY A 15 -2.25 -5.61 -12.17
C GLY A 15 -1.56 -4.81 -11.06
N GLY A 16 -0.65 -5.44 -10.29
CA GLY A 16 0.13 -4.76 -9.25
C GLY A 16 -0.63 -4.54 -7.95
N ILE A 17 -1.69 -5.32 -7.72
CA ILE A 17 -2.39 -5.36 -6.44
C ILE A 17 -1.51 -6.14 -5.45
N VAL A 18 -1.51 -5.71 -4.19
CA VAL A 18 -0.78 -6.36 -3.10
C VAL A 18 -1.79 -7.01 -2.19
N GLU A 19 -1.69 -8.33 -2.03
CA GLU A 19 -2.58 -9.09 -1.17
C GLU A 19 -1.79 -9.69 0.00
N PRO A 20 -2.23 -9.51 1.25
CA PRO A 20 -1.60 -10.18 2.38
C PRO A 20 -1.85 -11.69 2.27
N ILE A 21 -0.79 -12.47 2.48
CA ILE A 21 -0.85 -13.94 2.43
C ILE A 21 -0.34 -14.55 3.73
N GLU A 22 -0.61 -15.85 3.91
CA GLU A 22 -0.04 -16.59 5.04
C GLU A 22 1.49 -16.55 5.00
N PHE A 23 2.11 -16.37 6.18
CA PHE A 23 3.56 -16.32 6.27
C PHE A 23 4.11 -17.75 6.18
N ASP A 24 4.50 -18.14 4.96
CA ASP A 24 5.07 -19.45 4.69
C ASP A 24 6.18 -19.34 3.62
N LYS A 25 7.29 -20.02 3.87
CA LYS A 25 8.38 -20.20 2.89
C LYS A 25 7.88 -20.88 1.62
N GLY A 26 6.86 -21.73 1.72
CA GLY A 26 6.21 -22.37 0.57
C GLY A 26 5.70 -21.37 -0.48
N ASN A 27 5.45 -20.11 -0.11
CA ASN A 27 5.00 -19.06 -1.03
C ASN A 27 6.10 -18.49 -1.94
N LEU A 28 7.38 -18.78 -1.67
CA LEU A 28 8.50 -18.37 -2.52
C LEU A 28 8.59 -19.25 -3.78
N VAL A 29 7.59 -19.13 -4.66
CA VAL A 29 7.47 -19.92 -5.90
C VAL A 29 7.97 -19.15 -7.12
N PRO A 30 8.56 -19.83 -8.12
CA PRO A 30 9.23 -19.15 -9.25
C PRO A 30 8.39 -18.12 -10.02
N ASP A 31 7.08 -18.23 -10.04
CA ASP A 31 6.13 -17.40 -10.79
C ASP A 31 5.51 -16.26 -9.99
N LYS A 32 5.93 -16.05 -8.74
CA LYS A 32 5.45 -14.97 -7.87
C LYS A 32 6.51 -13.92 -7.55
N SER A 33 6.03 -12.75 -7.13
CA SER A 33 6.86 -11.72 -6.49
C SER A 33 6.31 -11.54 -5.08
N ILE A 34 7.12 -11.81 -4.07
CA ILE A 34 6.71 -11.79 -2.67
C ILE A 34 7.36 -10.60 -1.99
N ILE A 35 6.57 -9.85 -1.22
CA ILE A 35 7.07 -8.79 -0.33
C ILE A 35 6.98 -9.31 1.09
N VAL A 36 8.08 -9.23 1.84
CA VAL A 36 8.10 -9.49 3.28
C VAL A 36 8.48 -8.22 4.01
N MET A 37 7.60 -7.77 4.89
CA MET A 37 7.83 -6.64 5.77
C MET A 37 8.40 -7.14 7.09
N ASP A 38 9.60 -6.68 7.45
CA ASP A 38 10.31 -7.05 8.67
C ASP A 38 10.60 -5.80 9.50
N GLU A 39 9.76 -5.57 10.50
CA GLU A 39 9.86 -4.39 11.36
C GLU A 39 11.07 -4.46 12.30
N SER A 40 11.51 -5.67 12.69
CA SER A 40 12.66 -5.87 13.57
C SER A 40 13.93 -5.26 12.99
N ASN A 41 14.12 -5.48 11.67
CA ASN A 41 15.28 -4.99 10.93
C ASN A 41 15.00 -3.69 10.17
N LYS A 42 13.75 -3.21 10.17
CA LYS A 42 13.27 -2.06 9.37
C LYS A 42 13.48 -2.22 7.87
N ILE A 43 13.38 -3.45 7.37
CA ILE A 43 13.64 -3.83 5.98
C ILE A 43 12.35 -4.34 5.32
N VAL A 44 12.14 -3.91 4.07
CA VAL A 44 11.24 -4.59 3.13
C VAL A 44 12.07 -5.52 2.27
N TRP A 45 11.84 -6.82 2.41
CA TRP A 45 12.43 -7.83 1.53
C TRP A 45 11.53 -7.98 0.31
N LEU A 46 12.10 -7.81 -0.87
CA LEU A 46 11.40 -8.02 -2.14
C LEU A 46 12.01 -9.22 -2.84
N TRP A 47 11.31 -10.34 -2.82
CA TRP A 47 11.74 -11.55 -3.50
C TRP A 47 11.07 -11.68 -4.86
N HIS A 48 11.86 -12.00 -5.88
CA HIS A 48 11.40 -12.24 -7.24
C HIS A 48 11.66 -13.67 -7.66
N GLY A 49 10.59 -14.39 -7.96
CA GLY A 49 10.70 -15.72 -8.52
C GLY A 49 11.39 -15.73 -9.87
N SER A 50 12.06 -16.85 -10.15
CA SER A 50 12.88 -17.05 -11.34
C SER A 50 12.11 -17.04 -12.68
N ARG A 51 10.78 -17.05 -12.68
CA ARG A 51 9.94 -16.94 -13.89
C ARG A 51 9.27 -15.56 -14.05
N ARG A 52 9.47 -14.60 -13.14
CA ARG A 52 8.88 -13.25 -13.26
C ARG A 52 9.53 -12.41 -14.36
N GLY A 53 8.72 -11.79 -15.21
CA GLY A 53 9.18 -10.84 -16.23
C GLY A 53 9.62 -9.49 -15.63
N LEU A 54 10.33 -8.69 -16.43
CA LEU A 54 10.83 -7.37 -16.02
C LEU A 54 9.69 -6.42 -15.57
N VAL A 55 8.56 -6.43 -16.27
CA VAL A 55 7.40 -5.58 -15.95
C VAL A 55 6.87 -5.94 -14.57
N SER A 56 6.61 -7.22 -14.31
CA SER A 56 6.11 -7.70 -13.02
C SER A 56 7.05 -7.38 -11.86
N ARG A 57 8.37 -7.46 -12.08
CA ARG A 57 9.39 -7.07 -11.08
C ARG A 57 9.34 -5.59 -10.77
N ARG A 58 9.29 -4.73 -11.79
CA ARG A 58 9.16 -3.27 -11.61
C ARG A 58 7.86 -2.88 -10.90
N THR A 59 6.75 -3.54 -11.22
CA THR A 59 5.47 -3.33 -10.53
C THR A 59 5.58 -3.72 -9.05
N ALA A 60 6.15 -4.89 -8.75
CA ALA A 60 6.37 -5.32 -7.38
C ALA A 60 7.34 -4.40 -6.60
N LEU A 61 8.38 -3.86 -7.25
CA LEU A 61 9.25 -2.86 -6.64
C LEU A 61 8.53 -1.56 -6.30
N ARG A 62 7.64 -1.07 -7.17
CA ARG A 62 6.80 0.10 -6.87
C ARG A 62 5.89 -0.16 -5.67
N GLN A 63 5.32 -1.36 -5.58
CA GLN A 63 4.51 -1.75 -4.43
C GLN A 63 5.32 -1.85 -3.15
N ALA A 64 6.52 -2.43 -3.21
CA ALA A 64 7.45 -2.46 -2.08
C ALA A 64 7.85 -1.04 -1.63
N GLN A 65 8.03 -0.09 -2.56
CA GLN A 65 8.26 1.31 -2.25
C GLN A 65 7.06 1.97 -1.56
N SER A 66 5.84 1.65 -1.99
CA SER A 66 4.61 2.11 -1.36
C SER A 66 4.52 1.63 0.09
N ILE A 67 4.70 0.32 0.32
CA ILE A 67 4.70 -0.29 1.65
C ILE A 67 5.81 0.28 2.52
N LYS A 68 7.01 0.47 1.97
CA LYS A 68 8.11 1.10 2.71
C LYS A 68 7.74 2.50 3.22
N GLY A 69 7.09 3.31 2.37
CA GLY A 69 6.77 4.71 2.69
C GLY A 69 5.55 4.88 3.60
N HIS A 70 4.53 4.04 3.43
CA HIS A 70 3.22 4.24 4.08
C HIS A 70 2.88 3.16 5.10
N GLY A 71 3.63 2.06 5.15
CA GLY A 71 3.25 0.84 5.86
C GLY A 71 2.09 0.12 5.19
N TYR A 72 1.48 -0.79 5.94
CA TYR A 72 0.28 -1.51 5.52
C TYR A 72 -0.84 -1.34 6.55
N GLN A 73 -2.05 -1.05 6.09
CA GLN A 73 -3.22 -0.91 6.97
C GLN A 73 -3.83 -2.27 7.27
N ALA A 74 -3.62 -2.77 8.48
CA ALA A 74 -4.24 -3.98 9.01
C ALA A 74 -5.40 -3.58 9.94
N GLY A 75 -6.62 -3.48 9.37
CA GLY A 75 -7.80 -3.02 10.10
C GLY A 75 -7.70 -1.53 10.47
N ASN A 76 -7.65 -1.23 11.77
CA ASN A 76 -7.51 0.13 12.30
C ASN A 76 -6.06 0.52 12.63
N ALA A 77 -5.09 -0.37 12.41
CA ALA A 77 -3.68 -0.12 12.69
C ALA A 77 -2.87 -0.04 11.39
N ILE A 78 -1.80 0.74 11.40
CA ILE A 78 -0.79 0.79 10.33
C ILE A 78 0.46 0.08 10.84
N VAL A 79 0.87 -0.98 10.16
CA VAL A 79 2.05 -1.78 10.49
C VAL A 79 3.20 -1.39 9.55
N GLY A 80 4.43 -1.30 10.07
CA GLY A 80 5.63 -1.02 9.28
C GLY A 80 5.76 0.43 8.79
N ARG A 81 5.45 1.41 9.64
CA ARG A 81 5.48 2.85 9.29
C ARG A 81 6.90 3.47 9.18
N ASP A 82 7.96 2.74 9.55
CA ASP A 82 9.33 3.28 9.60
C ASP A 82 10.37 2.36 8.91
N LEU A 83 9.98 1.72 7.82
CA LEU A 83 10.88 0.89 7.02
C LEU A 83 11.80 1.80 6.20
N ASN A 84 13.11 1.62 6.31
CA ASN A 84 14.07 2.54 5.68
C ASN A 84 14.72 1.98 4.42
N GLN A 85 14.73 0.64 4.28
CA GLN A 85 15.45 -0.06 3.22
C GLN A 85 14.55 -1.06 2.49
N ILE A 86 14.77 -1.20 1.18
CA ILE A 86 14.29 -2.33 0.39
C ILE A 86 15.50 -3.17 0.04
N VAL A 87 15.42 -4.49 0.24
CA VAL A 87 16.43 -5.45 -0.23
C VAL A 87 15.77 -6.33 -1.28
N GLU A 88 16.19 -6.17 -2.53
CA GLU A 88 15.70 -6.97 -3.65
C GLU A 88 16.52 -8.25 -3.80
N ILE A 89 15.84 -9.39 -3.94
CA ILE A 89 16.43 -10.71 -4.12
C ILE A 89 15.82 -11.34 -5.37
N ASP A 90 16.66 -11.58 -6.38
CA ASP A 90 16.26 -12.29 -7.58
C ASP A 90 16.71 -13.75 -7.50
N ASP A 91 15.74 -14.65 -7.43
CA ASP A 91 15.96 -16.10 -7.35
C ASP A 91 16.84 -16.64 -8.48
N ARG A 92 16.82 -16.01 -9.67
CA ARG A 92 17.69 -16.41 -10.80
C ARG A 92 19.18 -16.26 -10.51
N LYS A 93 19.51 -15.32 -9.62
CA LYS A 93 20.87 -14.89 -9.31
C LYS A 93 21.40 -15.53 -8.04
N VAL A 94 20.52 -16.07 -7.19
CA VAL A 94 20.92 -16.82 -5.99
C VAL A 94 21.76 -18.04 -6.41
N GLY A 95 22.94 -18.19 -5.82
CA GLY A 95 23.92 -19.23 -6.17
C GLY A 95 24.78 -18.95 -7.41
N ARG A 96 24.44 -17.92 -8.21
CA ARG A 96 25.24 -17.48 -9.36
C ARG A 96 26.04 -16.22 -9.05
N GLU A 97 25.39 -15.25 -8.42
CA GLU A 97 26.00 -13.98 -8.01
C GLU A 97 26.27 -14.01 -6.50
N PRO A 98 27.52 -13.73 -6.06
CA PRO A 98 27.87 -13.74 -4.63
C PRO A 98 27.01 -12.77 -3.81
N GLU A 99 26.80 -11.55 -4.31
CA GLU A 99 26.03 -10.50 -3.61
C GLU A 99 24.58 -10.93 -3.34
N THR A 100 23.87 -11.39 -4.38
CA THR A 100 22.48 -11.85 -4.22
C THR A 100 22.40 -13.07 -3.30
N THR A 101 23.42 -13.93 -3.32
CA THR A 101 23.50 -15.09 -2.43
C THR A 101 23.67 -14.67 -0.97
N GLU A 102 24.46 -13.64 -0.69
CA GLU A 102 24.61 -13.09 0.66
C GLU A 102 23.33 -12.40 1.16
N LEU A 103 22.63 -11.68 0.28
CA LEU A 103 21.33 -11.09 0.60
C LEU A 103 20.30 -12.17 0.94
N PHE A 104 20.27 -13.27 0.17
CA PHE A 104 19.40 -14.40 0.47
C PHE A 104 19.76 -15.08 1.79
N LYS A 105 21.05 -15.25 2.11
CA LYS A 105 21.47 -15.76 3.43
C LYS A 105 21.03 -14.86 4.59
N ARG A 106 20.97 -13.53 4.38
CA ARG A 106 20.41 -12.60 5.38
C ARG A 106 18.88 -12.69 5.49
N PHE A 107 18.20 -13.00 4.39
CA PHE A 107 16.75 -13.16 4.35
C PHE A 107 16.29 -14.51 4.90
N GLU A 108 17.10 -15.57 4.73
CA GLU A 108 16.80 -16.92 5.16
C GLU A 108 16.36 -17.08 6.63
N PRO A 109 16.99 -16.43 7.63
CA PRO A 109 16.51 -16.49 9.02
C PRO A 109 15.15 -15.82 9.21
N VAL A 110 14.81 -14.80 8.41
CA VAL A 110 13.50 -14.13 8.47
C VAL A 110 12.41 -15.05 7.93
N ILE A 111 12.62 -15.71 6.79
CA ILE A 111 11.60 -16.58 6.21
C ILE A 111 11.43 -17.91 6.98
N ASN A 112 12.49 -18.42 7.62
CA ASN A 112 12.44 -19.64 8.41
C ASN A 112 12.11 -19.38 9.90
N GLY A 113 11.81 -18.14 10.28
CA GLY A 113 11.47 -17.80 11.65
C GLY A 113 10.19 -18.51 12.13
N VAL A 114 10.07 -18.71 13.44
CA VAL A 114 8.84 -19.21 14.05
C VAL A 114 7.98 -18.01 14.43
N TYR A 115 6.78 -17.98 13.86
CA TYR A 115 5.88 -16.85 13.98
C TYR A 115 4.50 -17.28 14.46
N GLU A 116 3.92 -16.46 15.34
CA GLU A 116 2.53 -16.58 15.80
C GLU A 116 1.66 -15.58 15.05
N ASN A 117 0.56 -16.05 14.46
CA ASN A 117 -0.45 -15.21 13.83
C ASN A 117 -1.33 -14.55 14.91
N ILE A 118 -1.45 -13.22 14.87
CA ILE A 118 -2.31 -12.43 15.80
C ILE A 118 -3.63 -12.00 15.12
N GLY A 119 -3.84 -12.35 13.85
CA GLY A 119 -4.97 -11.92 13.03
C GLY A 119 -4.56 -10.95 11.93
N SER A 120 -5.44 -10.76 10.94
CA SER A 120 -5.21 -9.90 9.76
C SER A 120 -3.89 -10.19 9.02
N MET A 121 -3.41 -11.44 9.04
CA MET A 121 -2.11 -11.85 8.48
C MET A 121 -0.90 -11.11 9.07
N VAL A 122 -1.04 -10.61 10.31
CA VAL A 122 0.04 -10.02 11.09
C VAL A 122 0.66 -11.10 11.98
N TYR A 123 1.98 -11.20 11.94
CA TYR A 123 2.74 -12.21 12.67
C TYR A 123 3.71 -11.57 13.65
N ILE A 124 3.93 -12.20 14.81
CA ILE A 124 4.99 -11.85 15.75
C ILE A 124 5.99 -12.98 15.88
N VAL A 125 7.25 -12.61 16.17
CA VAL A 125 8.28 -13.59 16.53
C VAL A 125 7.87 -14.28 17.83
N SER A 126 7.75 -15.61 17.82
CA SER A 126 7.49 -16.40 19.02
C SER A 126 8.76 -16.47 19.89
N ASP A 127 8.67 -16.06 21.15
CA ASP A 127 9.75 -16.25 22.15
C ASP A 127 9.85 -17.71 22.65
N SER A 128 9.01 -18.62 22.13
CA SER A 128 8.93 -20.00 22.59
C SER A 128 9.97 -20.88 21.89
N PRO A 129 10.89 -21.54 22.60
CA PRO A 129 11.90 -22.42 22.01
C PRO A 129 11.27 -23.76 21.63
N ALA A 130 10.42 -23.77 20.61
CA ALA A 130 9.85 -25.00 20.05
C ALA A 130 10.77 -25.53 18.94
N ALA A 131 11.58 -26.51 19.31
CA ALA A 131 12.45 -27.27 18.43
C ALA A 131 11.66 -27.90 17.27
N VAL A 132 11.97 -27.52 16.03
CA VAL A 132 11.48 -28.22 14.83
C VAL A 132 12.66 -28.87 14.11
N LYS A 133 12.61 -30.20 14.06
CA LYS A 133 13.61 -31.09 13.44
C LYS A 133 13.65 -30.86 11.92
N PRO A 134 14.83 -30.70 11.30
CA PRO A 134 14.93 -30.61 9.84
C PRO A 134 14.73 -32.00 9.21
N LYS A 135 13.87 -32.07 8.19
CA LYS A 135 13.68 -33.27 7.35
C LYS A 135 14.60 -33.14 6.11
N PRO A 136 15.27 -34.21 5.64
CA PRO A 136 16.37 -34.08 4.66
C PRO A 136 15.96 -34.32 3.19
N VAL A 137 16.58 -33.54 2.28
CA VAL A 137 17.18 -33.92 0.96
C VAL A 137 16.14 -34.24 -0.18
N PRO A 138 16.35 -33.94 -1.51
CA PRO A 138 17.58 -34.07 -2.30
C PRO A 138 17.97 -32.98 -3.33
N VAL A 139 19.27 -33.01 -3.67
CA VAL A 139 19.99 -32.38 -4.80
C VAL A 139 19.67 -33.13 -6.11
N PRO A 140 19.52 -32.47 -7.28
CA PRO A 140 20.47 -32.74 -8.37
C PRO A 140 20.78 -31.58 -9.34
N GLU A 141 22.08 -31.47 -9.61
CA GLU A 141 22.82 -31.33 -10.88
C GLU A 141 22.57 -30.22 -11.92
N THR A 142 23.72 -29.60 -12.21
CA THR A 142 24.12 -28.59 -13.18
C THR A 142 24.07 -29.07 -14.64
N LYS A 143 23.67 -28.19 -15.57
CA LYS A 143 24.20 -28.15 -16.95
C LYS A 143 24.33 -26.70 -17.44
N ALA A 144 25.40 -26.45 -18.20
CA ALA A 144 25.97 -25.14 -18.51
C ALA A 144 25.60 -24.62 -19.92
N THR A 145 25.59 -23.26 -20.05
CA THR A 145 25.92 -22.33 -21.18
C THR A 145 25.50 -22.62 -22.64
N PRO A 146 25.36 -21.62 -23.57
CA PRO A 146 26.14 -20.38 -23.69
C PRO A 146 25.41 -19.04 -24.00
N GLU A 147 26.24 -18.01 -23.92
CA GLU A 147 26.15 -16.55 -24.11
C GLU A 147 25.61 -16.07 -25.47
N THR A 148 24.89 -14.93 -25.48
CA THR A 148 24.65 -14.16 -26.72
C THR A 148 24.59 -12.66 -26.42
N ALA A 149 25.28 -11.90 -27.27
CA ALA A 149 25.58 -10.47 -27.19
C ALA A 149 24.36 -9.53 -27.35
N PRO A 150 24.47 -8.25 -26.91
CA PRO A 150 23.35 -7.30 -26.87
C PRO A 150 23.12 -6.55 -28.19
N ALA A 151 21.84 -6.29 -28.52
CA ALA A 151 21.41 -5.42 -29.59
C ALA A 151 20.93 -4.04 -29.05
N PRO A 152 21.02 -2.96 -29.86
CA PRO A 152 21.02 -1.57 -29.38
C PRO A 152 19.63 -0.98 -29.08
N ALA A 153 19.64 0.06 -28.24
CA ALA A 153 18.48 0.80 -27.74
C ALA A 153 17.77 1.64 -28.81
N PRO A 154 16.42 1.69 -28.84
CA PRO A 154 15.68 2.71 -29.55
C PRO A 154 15.55 4.01 -28.73
N ALA A 155 15.68 5.13 -29.44
CA ALA A 155 15.60 6.49 -28.90
C ALA A 155 14.19 6.85 -28.37
N PRO A 156 14.08 7.72 -27.34
CA PRO A 156 12.80 8.17 -26.81
C PRO A 156 12.12 9.16 -27.77
N LYS A 157 10.83 8.92 -28.07
CA LYS A 157 9.94 9.89 -28.72
C LYS A 157 9.31 10.79 -27.66
N THR A 158 9.46 12.10 -27.87
CA THR A 158 8.84 13.19 -27.10
C THR A 158 7.31 13.14 -27.25
N ILE A 159 6.58 13.11 -26.14
CA ILE A 159 5.11 13.25 -26.11
C ILE A 159 4.81 14.72 -25.80
N GLN A 160 4.01 15.35 -26.67
CA GLN A 160 3.50 16.71 -26.50
C GLN A 160 2.38 16.72 -25.45
N THR A 161 2.43 17.69 -24.55
CA THR A 161 1.40 17.92 -23.53
C THR A 161 0.25 18.72 -24.13
N GLU A 162 -0.94 18.13 -24.24
CA GLU A 162 -2.18 18.85 -24.56
C GLU A 162 -2.69 19.59 -23.32
N GLN A 163 -3.02 20.88 -23.50
CA GLN A 163 -3.63 21.73 -22.49
C GLN A 163 -5.14 21.45 -22.40
N ARG A 164 -5.64 21.21 -21.18
CA ARG A 164 -7.09 21.09 -20.92
C ARG A 164 -7.77 22.48 -20.91
N PRO A 165 -9.06 22.54 -21.32
CA PRO A 165 -9.83 23.78 -21.35
C PRO A 165 -10.25 24.25 -19.95
N VAL A 166 -10.28 25.57 -19.79
CA VAL A 166 -10.76 26.29 -18.60
C VAL A 166 -12.29 26.29 -18.61
N LEU A 167 -12.92 25.74 -17.57
CA LEU A 167 -14.38 25.78 -17.38
C LEU A 167 -14.82 26.93 -16.47
N THR A 168 -16.00 27.45 -16.79
CA THR A 168 -16.67 28.59 -16.15
C THR A 168 -17.25 28.27 -14.76
N PRO A 169 -17.42 29.27 -13.87
CA PRO A 169 -17.86 29.05 -12.49
C PRO A 169 -19.36 28.74 -12.40
N VAL A 170 -19.70 27.69 -11.65
CA VAL A 170 -21.07 27.37 -11.18
C VAL A 170 -21.23 27.92 -9.75
N PRO A 171 -22.41 28.45 -9.37
CA PRO A 171 -22.64 29.03 -8.04
C PRO A 171 -22.46 28.03 -6.89
N VAL A 172 -21.84 28.53 -5.82
CA VAL A 172 -21.52 27.82 -4.57
C VAL A 172 -22.76 27.76 -3.69
N PRO A 173 -23.16 26.58 -3.14
CA PRO A 173 -24.24 26.50 -2.16
C PRO A 173 -23.83 27.12 -0.81
N GLU A 174 -24.77 27.79 -0.15
CA GLU A 174 -24.54 28.49 1.12
C GLU A 174 -24.29 27.52 2.28
N PRO A 175 -23.41 27.87 3.25
CA PRO A 175 -23.10 27.03 4.41
C PRO A 175 -24.24 27.00 5.43
N ILE A 176 -24.59 25.80 5.91
CA ILE A 176 -25.63 25.56 6.93
C ILE A 176 -24.99 25.63 8.33
N PRO A 177 -25.54 26.42 9.26
CA PRO A 177 -25.03 26.47 10.62
C PRO A 177 -25.51 25.30 11.47
N LEU A 178 -24.60 24.40 11.85
CA LEU A 178 -24.83 23.40 12.89
C LEU A 178 -24.38 23.94 14.26
N THR A 179 -25.30 23.94 15.21
CA THR A 179 -25.07 24.24 16.62
C THR A 179 -24.94 22.93 17.38
N MET A 180 -23.75 22.54 17.84
CA MET A 180 -23.45 21.77 19.07
C MET A 180 -21.92 21.65 19.24
N GLY A 181 -21.43 21.61 20.48
CA GLY A 181 -20.00 21.61 20.86
C GLY A 181 -19.21 20.34 20.51
N LEU A 182 -19.39 19.83 19.30
CA LEU A 182 -18.61 18.72 18.75
C LEU A 182 -17.21 19.19 18.39
N SER A 183 -16.22 18.31 18.59
CA SER A 183 -14.84 18.62 18.21
C SER A 183 -14.71 18.67 16.68
N GLU A 184 -13.81 19.52 16.19
CA GLU A 184 -13.53 19.61 14.74
C GLU A 184 -13.12 18.25 14.16
N ALA A 185 -12.38 17.44 14.92
CA ALA A 185 -12.00 16.09 14.52
C ALA A 185 -13.23 15.17 14.32
N LEU A 186 -14.27 15.30 15.14
CA LEU A 186 -15.48 14.49 15.02
C LEU A 186 -16.31 14.91 13.80
N ILE A 187 -16.45 16.22 13.58
CA ILE A 187 -17.12 16.76 12.38
C ILE A 187 -16.38 16.32 11.12
N GLN A 188 -15.04 16.36 11.12
CA GLN A 188 -14.22 15.86 10.02
C GLN A 188 -14.46 14.37 9.76
N GLY A 189 -14.45 13.58 10.82
CA GLY A 189 -14.74 12.15 10.76
C GLY A 189 -16.12 11.87 10.16
N ALA A 190 -17.15 12.60 10.60
CA ALA A 190 -18.51 12.46 10.09
C ALA A 190 -18.59 12.74 8.58
N VAL A 191 -17.93 13.78 8.06
CA VAL A 191 -17.88 14.05 6.61
C VAL A 191 -17.23 12.88 5.85
N ILE A 192 -16.07 12.42 6.32
CA ILE A 192 -15.32 11.33 5.66
C ILE A 192 -16.15 10.04 5.66
N MET A 193 -16.77 9.71 6.79
CA MET A 193 -17.61 8.52 6.95
C MET A 193 -18.87 8.60 6.09
N ALA A 194 -19.47 9.79 5.94
CA ALA A 194 -20.63 9.97 5.07
C ALA A 194 -20.25 9.74 3.60
N VAL A 195 -19.11 10.28 3.15
CA VAL A 195 -18.59 10.08 1.80
C VAL A 195 -18.26 8.61 1.53
N SER A 196 -17.66 7.89 2.48
CA SER A 196 -17.30 6.48 2.31
C SER A 196 -18.50 5.53 2.15
N THR A 197 -19.71 5.98 2.49
CA THR A 197 -20.93 5.20 2.18
C THR A 197 -21.24 5.14 0.68
N GLN A 198 -20.79 6.12 -0.10
CA GLN A 198 -21.08 6.24 -1.54
C GLN A 198 -19.90 5.89 -2.44
N PHE A 199 -18.71 5.74 -1.86
CA PHE A 199 -17.45 5.53 -2.57
C PHE A 199 -16.57 4.54 -1.80
N LYS A 200 -16.05 3.52 -2.48
CA LYS A 200 -15.27 2.43 -1.87
C LYS A 200 -13.80 2.79 -1.66
N ASP A 201 -13.20 3.47 -2.63
CA ASP A 201 -11.79 3.83 -2.62
C ASP A 201 -11.65 5.34 -2.50
N LEU A 202 -11.19 5.78 -1.33
CA LEU A 202 -11.03 7.19 -1.00
C LEU A 202 -9.56 7.54 -0.77
N TRP A 203 -9.13 8.63 -1.40
CA TRP A 203 -7.88 9.32 -1.09
C TRP A 203 -8.21 10.58 -0.31
N ILE A 204 -7.65 10.69 0.89
CA ILE A 204 -7.88 11.82 1.79
C ILE A 204 -6.55 12.52 2.01
N SER A 205 -6.50 13.81 1.71
CA SER A 205 -5.30 14.62 1.94
C SER A 205 -5.63 15.89 2.70
N GLN A 206 -4.90 16.14 3.78
CA GLN A 206 -4.93 17.42 4.49
C GLN A 206 -3.89 18.36 3.89
N LYS A 207 -4.31 19.57 3.55
CA LYS A 207 -3.47 20.63 2.97
C LYS A 207 -2.93 21.53 4.10
N PRO A 208 -1.87 22.33 3.84
CA PRO A 208 -1.23 23.18 4.85
C PRO A 208 -2.15 24.26 5.48
N ASP A 209 -3.24 24.61 4.81
CA ASP A 209 -4.26 25.58 5.25
C ASP A 209 -5.38 24.93 6.09
N ASN A 210 -5.17 23.67 6.54
CA ASN A 210 -6.15 22.81 7.22
C ASN A 210 -7.37 22.42 6.35
N THR A 211 -7.29 22.64 5.05
CA THR A 211 -8.30 22.13 4.12
C THR A 211 -8.12 20.64 3.91
N ILE A 212 -9.22 19.89 3.83
CA ILE A 212 -9.23 18.45 3.58
C ILE A 212 -9.81 18.22 2.19
N ALA A 213 -9.06 17.55 1.33
CA ALA A 213 -9.52 17.09 0.02
C ALA A 213 -9.83 15.60 0.08
N VAL A 214 -11.01 15.23 -0.41
CA VAL A 214 -11.46 13.84 -0.55
C VAL A 214 -11.66 13.55 -2.03
N GLU A 215 -10.97 12.52 -2.51
CA GLU A 215 -10.90 12.13 -3.92
C GLU A 215 -11.21 10.63 -4.04
N HIS A 216 -11.71 10.21 -5.20
CA HIS A 216 -11.83 8.80 -5.58
C HIS A 216 -11.17 8.59 -6.95
N MET A 217 -11.24 7.36 -7.46
CA MET A 217 -10.54 6.97 -8.68
C MET A 217 -10.92 7.84 -9.90
N ASP A 218 -12.18 8.26 -10.03
CA ASP A 218 -12.62 9.04 -11.19
C ASP A 218 -12.45 10.55 -11.01
N GLY A 219 -11.99 11.01 -9.84
CA GLY A 219 -11.70 12.42 -9.63
C GLY A 219 -12.00 12.92 -8.23
N LYS A 220 -12.21 14.23 -8.16
CA LYS A 220 -12.37 14.95 -6.91
C LYS A 220 -13.81 14.84 -6.42
N ILE A 221 -14.01 14.35 -5.19
CA ILE A 221 -15.33 14.31 -4.56
C ILE A 221 -15.61 15.66 -3.91
N CYS A 222 -14.85 16.04 -2.89
CA CYS A 222 -15.09 17.30 -2.18
C CYS A 222 -13.80 17.86 -1.59
N THR A 223 -13.86 19.13 -1.22
CA THR A 223 -12.82 19.77 -0.44
C THR A 223 -13.47 20.66 0.60
N PHE A 224 -13.12 20.49 1.85
CA PHE A 224 -13.78 21.21 2.94
C PHE A 224 -12.81 21.63 4.01
N LYS A 225 -13.24 22.59 4.82
CA LYS A 225 -12.56 23.02 6.03
C LYS A 225 -13.58 23.14 7.15
N ILE A 226 -13.15 22.95 8.38
CA ILE A 226 -14.00 23.14 9.55
C ILE A 226 -13.68 24.50 10.14
N GLU A 227 -14.69 25.35 10.22
CA GLU A 227 -14.56 26.70 10.78
C GLU A 227 -15.74 26.97 11.70
N GLY A 228 -15.46 27.23 12.98
CA GLY A 228 -16.50 27.52 13.97
C GLY A 228 -17.46 26.35 14.21
N GLY A 229 -16.96 25.12 14.15
CA GLY A 229 -17.78 23.91 14.33
C GLY A 229 -18.68 23.58 13.13
N GLN A 230 -18.41 24.15 11.96
CA GLN A 230 -19.21 23.95 10.75
C GLN A 230 -18.33 23.52 9.58
N VAL A 231 -18.86 22.63 8.76
CA VAL A 231 -18.22 22.21 7.51
C VAL A 231 -18.43 23.29 6.46
N LYS A 232 -17.35 23.87 5.96
CA LYS A 232 -17.35 24.78 4.81
C LYS A 232 -16.74 24.07 3.62
N TYR A 233 -17.58 23.70 2.66
CA TYR A 233 -17.12 23.15 1.39
C TYR A 233 -16.53 24.26 0.51
N LEU A 234 -15.34 24.01 -0.05
CA LEU A 234 -14.69 24.88 -1.02
C LEU A 234 -15.32 24.73 -2.40
N GLN A 235 -15.06 25.71 -3.26
CA GLN A 235 -15.55 25.73 -4.64
C GLN A 235 -15.17 24.46 -5.41
N GLY A 236 -16.15 23.93 -6.15
CA GLY A 236 -16.00 22.70 -6.93
C GLY A 236 -16.18 21.41 -6.13
N SER A 237 -16.50 21.49 -4.84
CA SER A 237 -16.92 20.32 -4.08
C SER A 237 -18.20 19.74 -4.65
N PHE A 238 -18.22 18.42 -4.83
CA PHE A 238 -19.31 17.62 -5.38
C PHE A 238 -19.71 17.95 -6.82
N ALA A 239 -18.93 18.78 -7.54
CA ALA A 239 -19.27 19.20 -8.90
C ALA A 239 -19.44 18.03 -9.90
N GLU A 240 -18.66 16.96 -9.71
CA GLU A 240 -18.69 15.76 -10.55
C GLU A 240 -19.48 14.60 -9.91
N VAL A 241 -20.04 14.82 -8.72
CA VAL A 241 -20.78 13.79 -7.97
C VAL A 241 -22.26 13.84 -8.37
N PRO A 242 -22.89 12.72 -8.76
CA PRO A 242 -24.32 12.69 -9.07
C PRO A 242 -25.17 13.17 -7.90
N LYS A 243 -26.24 13.93 -8.18
CA LYS A 243 -27.09 14.56 -7.16
C LYS A 243 -27.62 13.57 -6.12
N GLU A 244 -28.04 12.39 -6.55
CA GLU A 244 -28.52 11.31 -5.67
C GLU A 244 -27.48 10.91 -4.63
N LYS A 245 -26.20 10.83 -5.01
CA LYS A 245 -25.11 10.54 -4.09
C LYS A 245 -24.83 11.70 -3.14
N GLN A 246 -24.94 12.95 -3.62
CA GLN A 246 -24.78 14.13 -2.77
C GLN A 246 -25.84 14.15 -1.65
N GLU A 247 -27.11 13.93 -2.02
CA GLU A 247 -28.23 13.88 -1.07
C GLU A 247 -28.05 12.72 -0.06
N ALA A 248 -27.57 11.56 -0.52
CA ALA A 248 -27.26 10.43 0.36
C ALA A 248 -26.10 10.71 1.34
N ILE A 249 -25.06 11.41 0.88
CA ILE A 249 -23.92 11.83 1.74
C ILE A 249 -24.43 12.83 2.79
N GLU A 250 -25.22 13.81 2.40
CA GLU A 250 -25.77 14.80 3.31
C GLU A 250 -26.66 14.16 4.38
N ALA A 251 -27.54 13.24 3.98
CA ALA A 251 -28.37 12.49 4.91
C ALA A 251 -27.54 11.70 5.94
N LYS A 252 -26.50 10.99 5.47
CA LYS A 252 -25.61 10.23 6.36
C LYS A 252 -24.75 11.12 7.26
N PHE A 253 -24.34 12.28 6.76
CA PHE A 253 -23.60 13.25 7.56
C PHE A 253 -24.43 13.77 8.72
N ASN A 254 -25.70 14.12 8.48
CA ASN A 254 -26.62 14.56 9.53
C ASN A 254 -26.88 13.42 10.54
N GLU A 255 -27.08 12.19 10.08
CA GLU A 255 -27.23 11.00 10.96
C GLU A 255 -26.02 10.78 11.88
N TYR A 256 -24.80 11.09 11.44
CA TYR A 256 -23.60 10.96 12.29
C TYR A 256 -23.41 12.10 13.30
N LEU A 257 -24.12 13.21 13.15
CA LEU A 257 -24.02 14.37 14.04
C LEU A 257 -25.21 14.49 15.01
N GLU A 258 -26.25 13.68 14.84
CA GLU A 258 -27.34 13.46 15.81
C GLU A 258 -26.92 12.50 16.94
#